data_AF-A0A829HBK7-F1
#
_entry.id   AF-A0A829HBK7-F1
#
_cell.length_a   1.000
_cell.length_b   1.000
_cell.length_c   1.000
_cell.angle_alpha   90.00
_cell.angle_beta   90.00
_cell.angle_gamma   90.00
#
_symmetry.space_group_name_H-M   'P 1'
#
loop_
_entity.id
_entity.type
_entity.pdbx_description
1 polymer ?
#
loop_
_entity_poly.entity_id
_entity_poly.type
_entity_poly.pdbx_seq_one_letter_code
_entity_poly.pdbx_strand_id
1 'polypeptide(L)'
;MVLKIEVQQAESNHEYTMLSWLADKLPVPEVLLHIQEQELSYLLMSRAKGEFACSDYWLSRPQQLVKILAKSLKMLWDVPIQNCPYDLSLNHKLKIAEKMYIMKNIVLRMQKKALMGIQRFNHLRYFYLG
;
A
#
# COMPACT_ATOMS: atom_id res chain seq x y z
N MET A 1 12.72 17.40 13.36
CA MET A 1 11.36 16.88 13.11
C MET A 1 11.02 17.03 11.65
N VAL A 2 10.12 16.19 11.15
CA VAL A 2 9.59 16.20 9.78
C VAL A 2 8.07 16.07 9.88
N LEU A 3 7.33 16.92 9.17
CA LEU A 3 5.88 16.85 9.05
C LEU A 3 5.51 16.39 7.65
N LYS A 4 4.73 15.30 7.56
CA LYS A 4 4.13 14.83 6.32
C LYS A 4 2.63 15.14 6.35
N ILE A 5 2.13 15.69 5.25
CA ILE A 5 0.72 16.03 5.04
C ILE A 5 0.30 15.41 3.72
N GLU A 6 -0.79 14.66 3.72
CA GLU A 6 -1.33 14.02 2.53
C GLU A 6 -2.85 13.89 2.61
N VAL A 7 -3.49 13.70 1.46
CA VAL A 7 -4.93 13.38 1.41
C VAL A 7 -5.14 12.02 2.06
N GLN A 8 -6.17 11.91 2.89
CA GLN A 8 -6.49 10.69 3.62
C GLN A 8 -6.86 9.58 2.63
N GLN A 9 -6.05 8.54 2.62
CA GLN A 9 -6.26 7.33 1.83
C GLN A 9 -5.96 6.10 2.70
N ALA A 10 -6.32 4.91 2.23
CA ALA A 10 -5.99 3.67 2.96
C ALA A 10 -4.48 3.56 3.26
N GLU A 11 -3.64 4.03 2.31
CA GLU A 11 -2.18 4.06 2.45
C GLU A 11 -1.68 5.03 3.53
N SER A 12 -2.43 6.08 3.85
CA SER A 12 -2.06 7.06 4.88
C SER A 12 -1.99 6.47 6.29
N ASN A 13 -2.81 5.44 6.55
CA ASN A 13 -2.76 4.70 7.79
C ASN A 13 -1.59 3.71 7.84
N HIS A 14 -1.05 3.31 6.69
CA HIS A 14 0.01 2.31 6.62
C HIS A 14 1.29 2.81 7.26
N GLU A 15 1.68 4.05 6.98
CA GLU A 15 2.94 4.61 7.47
C GLU A 15 2.93 4.78 8.98
N TYR A 16 1.89 5.38 9.56
CA TYR A 16 1.72 5.48 11.01
C TYR A 16 1.75 4.10 11.69
N THR A 17 0.97 3.15 11.15
CA THR A 17 0.85 1.81 11.73
C THR A 17 2.19 1.07 11.68
N MET A 18 2.90 1.12 10.56
CA MET A 18 4.20 0.45 10.41
C MET A 18 5.30 1.11 11.22
N LEU A 19 5.39 2.44 11.25
CA LEU A 19 6.37 3.15 12.07
C LEU A 19 6.15 2.84 13.56
N SER A 20 4.89 2.85 14.01
CA SER A 20 4.55 2.50 15.40
C SER A 20 4.89 1.05 15.72
N TRP A 21 4.62 0.12 14.79
CA TRP A 21 4.94 -1.30 14.97
C TRP A 21 6.46 -1.58 14.94
N LEU A 22 7.24 -0.80 14.18
CA LEU A 22 8.70 -0.98 14.07
C LEU A 22 9.51 -0.21 15.12
N ALA A 23 8.90 0.67 15.90
CA ALA A 23 9.57 1.60 16.80
C ALA A 23 10.50 0.92 17.83
N ASP A 24 10.13 -0.27 18.31
CA ASP A 24 10.90 -1.08 19.26
C ASP A 24 11.78 -2.16 18.59
N LYS A 25 11.77 -2.25 17.26
CA LYS A 25 12.41 -3.33 16.48
C LYS A 25 13.54 -2.83 15.57
N LEU A 26 13.40 -1.63 15.02
CA LEU A 26 14.34 -1.04 14.06
C LEU A 26 14.57 0.45 14.35
N PRO A 27 15.70 1.02 13.89
CA PRO A 27 15.98 2.45 14.01
C PRO A 27 15.14 3.26 13.01
N VAL A 28 13.83 3.32 13.25
CA VAL A 28 12.87 4.13 12.47
C VAL A 28 12.65 5.50 13.12
N PRO A 29 12.14 6.49 12.37
CA PRO A 29 11.65 7.73 12.95
C PRO A 29 10.60 7.48 14.04
N GLU A 30 10.74 8.22 15.15
CA GLU A 30 9.76 8.21 16.24
C GLU A 30 8.54 9.03 15.82
N VAL A 31 7.35 8.45 15.94
CA VAL A 31 6.09 9.16 15.72
C VAL A 31 5.83 10.06 16.94
N LEU A 32 5.75 11.37 16.70
CA LEU A 32 5.48 12.36 17.74
C LEU A 32 3.99 12.72 17.79
N LEU A 33 3.32 12.74 16.63
CA LEU A 33 1.91 13.04 16.51
C LEU A 33 1.35 12.45 15.21
N HIS A 34 0.15 11.88 15.28
CA HIS A 34 -0.64 11.49 14.11
C HIS A 34 -2.07 12.02 14.30
N ILE A 35 -2.56 12.78 13.31
CA ILE A 35 -3.92 13.34 13.30
C ILE A 35 -4.53 13.08 11.93
N GLN A 36 -5.81 12.70 11.93
CA GLN A 36 -6.64 12.67 10.73
C GLN A 36 -7.80 13.63 10.93
N GLU A 37 -7.91 14.61 10.05
CA GLU A 37 -8.95 15.62 10.12
C GLU A 37 -9.44 15.96 8.71
N GLN A 38 -10.76 15.97 8.54
CA GLN A 38 -11.43 16.13 7.24
C GLN A 38 -10.94 15.09 6.23
N GLU A 39 -10.20 15.53 5.21
CA GLU A 39 -9.67 14.73 4.12
C GLU A 39 -8.14 14.67 4.16
N LEU A 40 -7.50 15.05 5.27
CA LEU A 40 -6.05 15.14 5.41
C LEU A 40 -5.53 14.27 6.56
N SER A 41 -4.38 13.65 6.33
CA SER A 41 -3.59 12.93 7.31
C SER A 41 -2.30 13.69 7.60
N TYR A 42 -2.06 13.97 8.87
CA TYR A 42 -0.89 14.68 9.39
C TYR A 42 -0.03 13.71 10.21
N LEU A 43 1.23 13.55 9.83
CA LEU A 43 2.18 12.70 10.54
C LEU A 43 3.44 13.50 10.88
N LEU A 44 3.61 13.81 12.16
CA LEU A 44 4.80 14.45 12.69
C LEU A 44 5.72 13.38 13.29
N MET A 45 6.98 13.39 12.86
CA MET A 45 7.98 12.41 13.31
C MET A 45 9.34 13.05 13.59
N SER A 46 10.17 12.34 14.34
CA SER A 46 11.58 12.70 14.51
C SER A 46 12.33 12.62 13.17
N ARG A 47 13.42 13.39 13.02
CA ARG A 47 14.22 13.33 11.79
C ARG A 47 15.17 12.13 11.89
N ALA A 48 15.15 11.25 10.88
CA ALA A 48 16.16 10.20 10.75
C ALA A 48 17.57 10.82 10.74
N LYS A 49 18.47 10.25 11.54
CA LYS A 49 19.86 10.72 11.63
C LYS A 49 20.71 10.02 10.58
N GLY A 50 21.70 10.73 10.04
CA GLY A 50 22.65 10.20 9.08
C GLY A 50 22.48 10.77 7.67
N GLU A 51 23.19 10.18 6.73
CA GLU A 51 23.25 10.58 5.33
C GLU A 51 22.47 9.62 4.45
N PHE A 52 21.85 10.13 3.38
CA PHE A 52 21.19 9.29 2.39
C PHE A 52 22.19 8.35 1.74
N ALA A 53 21.80 7.09 1.51
CA ALA A 53 22.65 6.10 0.84
C ALA A 53 23.09 6.53 -0.57
N CYS A 54 22.32 7.40 -1.22
CA CYS A 54 22.61 7.96 -2.54
C CYS A 54 23.38 9.29 -2.49
N SER A 55 23.88 9.73 -1.33
CA SER A 55 24.72 10.93 -1.26
C SER A 55 26.10 10.68 -1.89
N ASP A 56 26.74 11.74 -2.39
CA ASP A 56 28.09 11.67 -2.99
C ASP A 56 29.13 11.06 -2.03
N TYR A 57 28.94 11.29 -0.72
CA TYR A 57 29.76 10.69 0.32
C TYR A 57 29.71 9.16 0.28
N TRP A 58 28.52 8.57 0.16
CA TRP A 58 28.39 7.11 0.15
C TRP A 58 28.64 6.50 -1.24
N LEU A 59 28.24 7.19 -2.30
CA LEU A 59 28.49 6.73 -3.68
C LEU A 59 29.98 6.71 -4.03
N SER A 60 30.80 7.58 -3.43
CA SER A 60 32.27 7.51 -3.53
C SER A 60 32.90 6.38 -2.70
N ARG A 61 32.12 5.65 -1.89
CA ARG A 61 32.57 4.57 -0.98
C ARG A 61 31.74 3.28 -1.15
N PRO A 62 31.59 2.75 -2.37
CA PRO A 62 30.62 1.68 -2.66
C PRO A 62 30.85 0.40 -1.86
N GLN A 63 32.12 0.01 -1.61
CA GLN A 63 32.43 -1.19 -0.83
C GLN A 63 31.99 -1.08 0.63
N GLN A 64 32.03 0.12 1.22
CA GLN A 64 31.52 0.36 2.57
C GLN A 64 30.00 0.42 2.57
N LEU A 65 29.42 1.14 1.59
CA LEU A 65 27.97 1.26 1.43
C LEU A 65 27.29 -0.10 1.30
N VAL A 66 27.81 -1.01 0.47
CA VAL A 66 27.26 -2.36 0.31
C VAL A 66 27.24 -3.13 1.63
N LYS A 67 28.30 -3.03 2.44
CA LYS A 67 28.34 -3.69 3.76
C LYS A 67 27.28 -3.14 4.71
N ILE A 68 27.07 -1.82 4.70
CA ILE A 68 26.05 -1.17 5.53
C ILE A 68 24.65 -1.57 5.07
N LEU A 69 24.36 -1.50 3.76
CA LEU A 69 23.06 -1.91 3.20
C LEU A 69 22.75 -3.38 3.48
N ALA A 70 23.74 -4.27 3.29
CA ALA A 70 23.59 -5.68 3.61
C ALA A 70 23.28 -5.91 5.09
N LYS A 71 23.93 -5.17 5.99
CA LYS A 71 23.62 -5.21 7.43
C LYS A 71 22.20 -4.72 7.71
N SER A 72 21.78 -3.60 7.12
CA SER A 72 20.43 -3.05 7.30
C SER A 72 19.34 -4.01 6.81
N LEU A 73 19.55 -4.70 5.68
CA LEU A 73 18.63 -5.72 5.19
C LEU A 73 18.53 -6.92 6.14
N LYS A 74 19.66 -7.39 6.67
CA LYS A 74 19.66 -8.47 7.68
C LYS A 74 18.91 -8.06 8.94
N MET A 75 19.13 -6.84 9.44
CA MET A 75 18.37 -6.31 10.57
C MET A 75 16.86 -6.32 10.30
N LEU A 76 16.43 -5.93 9.09
CA LEU A 76 15.03 -5.97 8.70
C LEU A 76 14.50 -7.42 8.63
N TRP A 77 15.26 -8.36 8.09
CA TRP A 77 14.86 -9.76 7.98
C TRP A 77 14.81 -10.48 9.33
N ASP A 78 15.62 -10.06 10.29
CA ASP A 78 15.64 -10.62 11.64
C ASP A 78 14.45 -10.15 12.50
N VAL A 79 13.66 -9.17 12.02
CA VAL A 79 12.45 -8.72 12.72
C VAL A 79 11.42 -9.85 12.75
N PRO A 80 10.98 -10.30 13.95
CA PRO A 80 9.94 -11.30 14.04
C PRO A 80 8.63 -10.78 13.46
N ILE A 81 8.11 -11.45 12.44
CA ILE A 81 6.90 -11.03 11.71
C ILE A 81 5.60 -11.46 12.41
N GLN A 82 5.68 -12.04 13.60
CA GLN A 82 4.50 -12.35 14.40
C GLN A 82 3.79 -11.04 14.75
N ASN A 83 2.47 -11.00 14.52
CA ASN A 83 1.65 -9.80 14.72
C ASN A 83 2.07 -8.60 13.85
N CYS A 84 2.71 -8.84 12.70
CA CYS A 84 2.89 -7.78 11.70
C CYS A 84 1.51 -7.29 11.24
N PRO A 85 1.23 -5.98 11.30
CA PRO A 85 -0.10 -5.43 10.99
C PRO A 85 -0.49 -5.59 9.51
N TYR A 86 0.50 -5.83 8.64
CA TYR A 86 0.28 -6.07 7.22
C TYR A 86 0.83 -7.43 6.78
N ASP A 87 -0.02 -8.18 6.10
CA ASP A 87 0.35 -9.43 5.45
C ASP A 87 0.65 -9.17 3.97
N LEU A 88 1.95 -9.13 3.63
CA LEU A 88 2.42 -9.03 2.24
C LEU A 88 2.88 -10.38 1.67
N SER A 89 2.46 -11.48 2.30
CA SER A 89 2.80 -12.83 1.83
C SER A 89 2.25 -13.11 0.43
N LEU A 90 2.90 -14.05 -0.25
CA LEU A 90 2.44 -14.52 -1.56
C LEU A 90 0.99 -15.00 -1.51
N ASN A 91 0.63 -15.76 -0.47
CA ASN A 91 -0.74 -16.27 -0.29
C ASN A 91 -1.76 -15.13 -0.17
N HIS A 92 -1.44 -14.08 0.58
CA HIS A 92 -2.30 -12.90 0.69
C HIS A 92 -2.50 -12.23 -0.66
N LYS A 93 -1.41 -11.98 -1.39
CA LYS A 93 -1.44 -11.36 -2.73
C LYS A 93 -2.21 -12.20 -3.74
N LEU A 94 -2.05 -13.51 -3.72
CA LEU A 94 -2.81 -14.43 -4.59
C LEU A 94 -4.30 -14.41 -4.27
N LYS A 95 -4.69 -14.40 -2.99
CA LYS A 95 -6.10 -14.26 -2.58
C LYS A 95 -6.72 -12.95 -3.03
N ILE A 96 -5.98 -11.84 -2.97
CA ILE A 96 -6.44 -10.55 -3.50
C ILE A 96 -6.64 -10.65 -5.01
N ALA A 97 -5.65 -11.19 -5.74
CA ALA A 97 -5.72 -11.33 -7.19
C ALA A 97 -6.90 -12.21 -7.64
N GLU A 98 -7.15 -13.31 -6.95
CA GLU A 98 -8.31 -14.18 -7.19
C GLU A 98 -9.64 -13.45 -6.98
N LYS A 99 -9.79 -12.73 -5.86
CA LYS A 99 -10.99 -11.91 -5.58
C LYS A 99 -11.22 -10.87 -6.68
N MET A 100 -10.17 -10.18 -7.11
CA MET A 100 -10.24 -9.19 -8.19
C MET A 100 -10.67 -9.83 -9.51
N TYR A 101 -10.13 -11.01 -9.85
CA TYR A 101 -10.50 -11.76 -11.05
C TYR A 101 -11.98 -12.17 -11.04
N ILE A 102 -12.46 -12.73 -9.92
CA ILE A 102 -13.86 -13.14 -9.75
C ILE A 102 -14.79 -11.93 -9.88
N MET A 103 -14.48 -10.84 -9.17
CA MET A 103 -15.29 -9.62 -9.20
C MET A 103 -15.41 -9.06 -10.63
N LYS A 104 -14.29 -8.97 -11.35
CA LYS A 104 -14.27 -8.50 -12.75
C LYS A 104 -15.13 -9.40 -13.65
N ASN A 105 -15.05 -10.72 -13.47
CA ASN A 105 -15.86 -11.65 -14.24
C ASN A 105 -17.36 -11.56 -13.92
N ILE A 106 -17.73 -11.34 -12.65
CA ILE A 106 -19.12 -11.12 -12.26
C ILE A 106 -19.67 -9.86 -12.93
N VAL A 107 -18.94 -8.74 -12.84
CA VAL A 107 -19.33 -7.47 -13.48
C VAL A 107 -19.48 -7.63 -14.99
N LEU A 108 -18.53 -8.30 -15.66
CA LEU A 108 -18.62 -8.57 -17.10
C LEU A 108 -19.84 -9.43 -17.46
N ARG A 109 -20.17 -10.44 -16.65
CA ARG A 109 -21.37 -11.28 -16.85
C ARG A 109 -22.66 -10.49 -16.65
N MET A 110 -22.71 -9.62 -15.64
CA MET A 110 -23.87 -8.74 -15.38
C MET A 110 -24.08 -7.77 -16.55
N GLN A 111 -23.01 -7.13 -17.04
CA GLN A 111 -23.08 -6.23 -18.21
C GLN A 111 -23.56 -6.96 -19.46
N LYS A 112 -23.07 -8.17 -19.74
CA LYS A 112 -23.56 -8.99 -20.87
C LYS A 112 -25.05 -9.33 -20.73
N LYS A 113 -25.51 -9.72 -19.54
CA LYS A 113 -26.94 -10.00 -19.29
C LYS A 113 -27.82 -8.76 -19.50
N ALA A 114 -27.36 -7.60 -19.02
CA ALA A 114 -28.07 -6.33 -19.22
C ALA A 114 -28.17 -5.99 -20.72
N LEU A 115 -27.07 -6.12 -21.47
CA LEU A 115 -27.08 -5.89 -22.92
C LEU A 115 -28.03 -6.83 -23.67
N MET A 116 -28.02 -8.13 -23.34
CA MET A 116 -28.94 -9.10 -23.94
C MET A 116 -30.39 -8.83 -23.58
N GLY A 117 -30.67 -8.37 -22.35
CA GLY A 117 -32.00 -7.94 -21.92
C GLY A 117 -32.49 -6.73 -22.72
N ILE A 118 -31.64 -5.72 -22.89
CA ILE A 118 -31.94 -4.53 -23.70
C ILE A 118 -32.21 -4.90 -25.16
N GLN A 119 -31.42 -5.81 -25.75
CA GLN A 119 -31.67 -6.29 -27.12
C GLN A 119 -33.01 -7.05 -27.25
N ARG A 120 -33.38 -7.86 -26.25
CA ARG A 120 -34.68 -8.55 -26.20
C ARG A 120 -35.86 -7.57 -26.11
N PHE A 121 -35.74 -6.52 -25.30
CA PHE A 121 -36.77 -5.47 -25.21
C PHE A 121 -36.91 -4.68 -26.51
N ASN A 122 -35.80 -4.38 -27.20
CA ASN A 122 -35.85 -3.72 -28.50
C ASN A 122 -36.53 -4.60 -29.57
N HIS A 123 -36.26 -5.91 -29.60
CA HIS A 123 -36.93 -6.83 -30.54
C HIS A 123 -38.44 -6.98 -30.26
N LEU A 124 -38.89 -6.87 -29.01
CA LEU A 124 -40.32 -6.87 -28.65
C LEU A 124 -41.02 -5.55 -29.01
N ARG A 125 -40.30 -4.43 -29.05
CA ARG A 125 -40.86 -3.12 -29.44
C ARG A 125 -41.29 -3.06 -30.91
N TYR A 126 -40.67 -3.86 -31.78
CA TYR A 126 -41.06 -4.01 -33.19
C TYR A 126 -42.28 -4.91 -33.41
N PHE A 127 -42.73 -5.68 -32.40
CA PHE A 127 -43.88 -6.59 -32.51
C PHE A 127 -45.21 -5.98 -32.04
N TYR A 128 -45.17 -4.84 -31.32
CA TYR A 128 -46.37 -4.14 -30.82
C TYR A 128 -46.67 -2.83 -31.58
N LEU A 129 -45.95 -2.56 -32.66
CA LEU A 129 -46.08 -1.34 -33.49
C LEU A 129 -46.29 -1.64 -34.99
N GLY A 130 -46.66 -2.87 -35.37
CA GLY A 130 -46.95 -3.27 -36.75
C GLY A 130 -47.94 -4.41 -36.81
#